data_AF-A0A2E4USA2-F1
#
_entry.id   AF-A0A2E4USA2-F1
#
_cell.length_a   1.000
_cell.length_b   1.000
_cell.length_c   1.000
_cell.angle_alpha   90.00
_cell.angle_beta   90.00
_cell.angle_gamma   90.00
#
_symmetry.space_group_name_H-M   'P 1'
#
loop_
_entity.id
_entity.type
_entity.pdbx_description
1 polymer ?
#
loop_
_entity_poly.entity_id
_entity_poly.type
_entity_poly.pdbx_seq_one_letter_code
_entity_poly.pdbx_strand_id
1 'polypeptide(L)' 'MKALVLTVLLCTLSSVAIAEPVRVASKSFPENQLLAEVIAQLLEAEGYEVERRFGLGGTLVCYE' A
#
# COMPACT_ATOMS: atom_id res chain seq x y z
N MET A 1 21.80 -34.08 15.13
CA MET A 1 20.50 -34.34 14.45
C MET A 1 19.42 -33.36 14.88
N LYS A 2 19.12 -33.20 16.19
CA LYS A 2 18.15 -32.21 16.69
C LYS A 2 18.44 -30.74 16.29
N ALA A 3 19.71 -30.32 16.31
CA ALA A 3 20.09 -28.95 15.93
C ALA A 3 19.85 -28.65 14.44
N LEU A 4 20.04 -29.63 13.56
CA LEU A 4 19.79 -29.47 12.11
C LEU A 4 18.30 -29.28 11.81
N VAL A 5 17.44 -30.03 12.52
CA VAL A 5 15.98 -29.92 12.41
C VAL A 5 15.49 -28.55 12.88
N LEU A 6 16.08 -28.02 13.96
CA LEU A 6 15.73 -26.71 14.49
C LEU A 6 16.09 -25.57 13.52
N THR A 7 17.23 -25.66 12.85
CA THR A 7 17.65 -24.64 11.86
C THR A 7 16.78 -24.63 10.60
N VAL A 8 16.39 -25.81 10.11
CA VAL A 8 15.48 -25.92 8.94
C VAL A 8 14.09 -25.40 9.29
N LEU A 9 13.60 -25.65 10.50
CA LEU A 9 12.31 -25.13 10.97
C LEU A 9 12.31 -23.60 11.11
N LEU A 10 13.42 -22.97 11.49
CA LEU A 10 13.49 -21.50 11.55
C LEU A 10 13.50 -20.83 10.16
N CYS A 11 14.08 -21.48 9.14
CA CYS A 11 14.13 -20.91 7.78
C CYS A 11 12.76 -20.86 7.08
N THR A 12 11.83 -21.74 7.44
CA THR A 12 10.49 -21.75 6.81
C THR A 12 9.56 -20.66 7.34
N LEU A 13 9.88 -20.01 8.46
CA LEU A 13 9.09 -18.90 9.00
C LEU A 13 9.43 -17.53 8.36
N SER A 14 10.54 -17.41 7.63
CA SER A 14 11.06 -16.11 7.19
C SER A 14 10.52 -15.60 5.85
N SER A 15 9.61 -16.33 5.20
CA SER A 15 9.04 -15.90 3.91
C SER A 15 7.74 -15.11 4.11
N VAL A 16 7.82 -13.96 4.77
CA VAL A 16 6.75 -12.95 4.70
C VAL A 16 7.02 -12.11 3.45
N ALA A 17 6.23 -12.31 2.40
CA ALA A 17 6.20 -11.39 1.28
C ALA A 17 5.54 -10.09 1.76
N ILE A 18 6.33 -9.01 1.86
CA ILE A 18 5.81 -7.66 2.13
C ILE A 18 5.07 -7.22 0.86
N ALA A 19 3.76 -7.06 0.94
CA ALA A 19 2.98 -6.49 -0.15
C ALA A 19 3.32 -5.01 -0.32
N GLU A 20 3.45 -4.54 -1.56
CA GLU A 20 3.63 -3.11 -1.80
C GLU A 20 2.38 -2.33 -1.36
N PRO A 21 2.55 -1.12 -0.80
CA PRO A 21 1.42 -0.30 -0.36
C PRO A 21 0.56 0.12 -1.55
N VAL A 22 -0.75 0.19 -1.33
CA VAL A 22 -1.70 0.69 -2.32
C VAL A 22 -1.52 2.19 -2.45
N ARG A 23 -1.16 2.66 -3.64
CA ARG A 23 -1.00 4.09 -3.90
C ARG A 23 -2.34 4.74 -4.24
N VAL A 24 -2.76 5.70 -3.43
CA VAL A 24 -3.98 6.51 -3.66
C VAL A 24 -3.57 7.91 -4.07
N ALA A 25 -4.01 8.33 -5.25
CA ALA A 25 -3.63 9.59 -5.87
C ALA A 25 -4.83 10.46 -6.26
N SER A 26 -4.57 11.75 -6.44
CA SER A 26 -5.60 12.72 -6.84
C SER A 26 -5.07 13.72 -7.85
N LYS A 27 -6.01 14.30 -8.62
CA LYS A 27 -5.79 15.56 -9.33
C LYS A 27 -5.61 16.70 -8.32
N SER A 28 -5.18 17.87 -8.81
CA SER A 28 -4.98 19.09 -8.02
C SER A 28 -6.27 19.85 -7.68
N PHE A 29 -7.43 19.20 -7.75
CA PHE A 29 -8.73 19.75 -7.33
C PHE A 29 -9.02 19.38 -5.86
N PRO A 30 -9.45 20.33 -5.01
CA PRO A 30 -9.74 20.06 -3.60
C PRO A 30 -10.75 18.92 -3.38
N GLU A 31 -11.78 18.82 -4.22
CA GLU A 31 -12.80 17.77 -4.15
C GLU A 31 -12.18 16.40 -4.38
N ASN A 32 -11.22 16.31 -5.31
CA ASN A 32 -10.52 15.06 -5.61
C ASN A 32 -9.55 14.69 -4.48
N GLN A 33 -8.90 15.65 -3.84
CA GLN A 33 -8.03 15.40 -2.69
C GLN A 33 -8.83 14.88 -1.50
N LEU A 34 -9.99 15.49 -1.22
CA LEU A 34 -10.90 15.03 -0.18
C LEU A 34 -11.38 13.60 -0.46
N LEU A 35 -11.81 13.30 -1.70
CA LEU A 35 -12.25 11.96 -2.07
C LEU A 35 -11.10 10.94 -1.97
N ALA A 36 -9.89 11.31 -2.39
CA ALA A 36 -8.72 10.44 -2.28
C ALA A 36 -8.37 10.13 -0.81
N GLU A 37 -8.54 11.08 0.10
CA GLU A 37 -8.36 10.83 1.53
C GLU A 37 -9.42 9.87 2.10
N VAL A 38 -10.68 10.03 1.71
CA VAL A 38 -11.75 9.09 2.12
C VAL A 38 -11.45 7.67 1.65
N ILE A 39 -10.95 7.51 0.42
CA ILE A 39 -10.54 6.20 -0.12
C ILE A 39 -9.33 5.63 0.63
N ALA A 40 -8.34 6.46 0.95
CA ALA A 40 -7.17 6.03 1.71
C ALA A 40 -7.57 5.50 3.09
N GLN A 41 -8.44 6.22 3.80
CA GLN A 41 -8.94 5.80 5.11
C GLN A 41 -9.77 4.51 5.05
N LEU A 42 -10.57 4.33 4.00
CA LEU A 42 -11.31 3.08 3.78
C LEU A 42 -10.37 1.89 3.60
N LEU A 43 -9.33 2.04 2.78
CA LEU A 43 -8.34 0.99 2.56
C LEU A 43 -7.54 0.68 3.83
N GLU A 44 -7.15 1.71 4.59
CA GLU A 44 -6.49 1.53 5.88
C GLU A 44 -7.38 0.79 6.89
N ALA A 45 -8.69 1.09 6.90
CA ALA A 45 -9.65 0.39 7.75
C ALA A 45 -9.80 -1.11 7.40
N GLU A 46 -9.59 -1.47 6.14
CA GLU A 46 -9.58 -2.86 5.66
C GLU A 46 -8.19 -3.54 5.80
N GLY A 47 -7.21 -2.86 6.40
CA GLY A 47 -5.90 -3.41 6.70
C GLY A 47 -4.87 -3.31 5.57
N TYR A 48 -5.13 -2.49 4.55
CA TYR A 48 -4.14 -2.19 3.52
C TYR A 48 -3.18 -1.09 3.99
N GLU A 49 -1.89 -1.24 3.66
CA GLU A 49 -0.96 -0.10 3.73
C GLU A 49 -1.22 0.83 2.54
N VAL A 50 -1.31 2.14 2.80
CA VAL A 50 -1.66 3.14 1.78
C VAL A 50 -0.60 4.22 1.66
N GLU A 51 -0.17 4.49 0.42
CA GLU A 51 0.68 5.63 0.08
C GLU A 51 -0.14 6.75 -0.56
N ARG A 52 -0.19 7.93 0.08
CA ARG A 52 -0.92 9.11 -0.44
C ARG A 52 -0.05 9.91 -1.42
N ARG A 53 -0.56 10.17 -2.62
CA ARG A 53 0.11 10.95 -3.69
C ARG A 53 -0.86 11.95 -4.32
N PHE A 54 -1.18 13.02 -3.60
CA PHE A 54 -2.16 14.01 -4.03
C PHE A 54 -1.56 15.08 -4.95
N GLY A 55 -2.41 15.69 -5.76
CA GLY A 55 -2.04 16.86 -6.57
C GLY A 55 -1.12 16.54 -7.74
N LEU A 56 -1.33 15.42 -8.42
CA LEU A 56 -0.48 15.00 -9.55
C LEU A 56 -0.64 15.87 -10.80
N GLY A 57 -1.62 16.78 -10.83
CA GLY A 57 -1.85 17.68 -11.96
C GLY A 57 -3.33 17.87 -12.28
N GLY A 58 -3.58 18.42 -13.47
CA GLY A 58 -4.93 18.61 -13.99
C GLY A 58 -5.55 17.32 -14.53
N THR A 59 -6.65 17.44 -15.28
CA THR A 59 -7.37 16.27 -15.84
C THR A 59 -6.51 15.38 -16.73
N LEU A 60 -5.49 15.93 -17.39
CA LEU A 60 -4.62 15.17 -18.29
C LEU A 60 -3.83 14.06 -17.59
N VAL A 61 -3.59 14.16 -16.28
CA VAL A 61 -2.87 13.15 -15.50
C VAL A 61 -3.56 11.78 -15.47
N CYS A 62 -4.84 11.71 -15.83
CA CYS A 62 -5.55 10.43 -15.93
C CYS A 62 -5.28 9.67 -17.24
N TYR A 63 -4.50 10.25 -18.16
CA TYR A 63 -4.20 9.68 -19.47
C TYR A 63 -2.70 9.45 -19.68
N GLU A 64 -1.87 9.73 -18.67
CA GLU A 64 -0.43 9.47 -18.60
C GLU A 64 -0.17 8.17 -17.83
#